data_AF-A0AA35PJU9-F1
#
_entry.id   AF-A0AA35PJU9-F1
#
_cell.length_a   1.000
_cell.length_b   1.000
_cell.length_c   1.000
_cell.angle_alpha   90.00
_cell.angle_beta   90.00
_cell.angle_gamma   90.00
#
_symmetry.space_group_name_H-M   'P 1'
#
loop_
_entity.id
_entity.type
_entity.pdbx_description
1 polymer ?
#
loop_
_entity_poly.entity_id
_entity_poly.type
_entity_poly.pdbx_seq_one_letter_code
_entity_poly.pdbx_strand_id
1 'polypeptide(L)'
;MLDCEQLKCFGVQHSSDAPLCSSWLKQSITDSKADLVPVYTFGENDIYRLIQFPEGSFVRRLQLGFKQLTGLAPSLFSGRGLFSSTSWGIQPMAAPLTVVVGKPIPVPLRPRPTEDEVNSFHALYVEALKELFDAHKESCGLPASQQLLIT
;
A
#
# COMPACT_ATOMS: atom_id res chain seq x y z
N MET A 1 0.42 5.42 -14.52
CA MET A 1 0.54 3.95 -14.52
C MET A 1 1.99 3.60 -14.26
N LEU A 2 2.35 3.21 -13.02
CA LEU A 2 3.67 2.63 -12.77
C LEU A 2 3.81 1.36 -13.62
N ASP A 3 4.90 1.25 -14.37
CA ASP A 3 5.16 0.09 -15.22
C ASP A 3 5.45 -1.17 -14.37
N CYS A 4 4.95 -2.32 -14.83
CA CYS A 4 5.00 -3.61 -14.14
C CYS A 4 6.43 -4.06 -13.80
N GLU A 5 7.46 -3.56 -14.49
CA GLU A 5 8.87 -3.94 -14.28
C GLU A 5 9.57 -3.23 -13.12
N GLN A 6 9.15 -2.02 -12.77
CA GLN A 6 9.71 -1.31 -11.61
C GLN A 6 9.18 -1.90 -10.31
N LEU A 7 7.91 -2.24 -10.36
CA LEU A 7 7.14 -2.93 -9.34
C LEU A 7 7.77 -4.29 -8.93
N LYS A 8 8.25 -5.08 -9.89
CA LYS A 8 9.06 -6.29 -9.64
C LYS A 8 10.36 -6.03 -8.86
N CYS A 9 10.99 -4.87 -9.03
CA CYS A 9 12.22 -4.54 -8.31
C CYS A 9 11.98 -4.11 -6.85
N PHE A 10 10.81 -3.56 -6.54
CA PHE A 10 10.39 -3.25 -5.17
C PHE A 10 9.64 -4.40 -4.49
N GLY A 11 9.33 -5.49 -5.22
CA GLY A 11 8.45 -6.54 -4.70
C GLY A 11 7.01 -6.08 -4.52
N VAL A 12 6.65 -4.94 -5.12
CA VAL A 12 5.32 -4.35 -5.09
C VAL A 12 4.83 -4.51 -6.51
N GLN A 13 4.06 -5.52 -6.89
CA GLN A 13 3.39 -5.54 -8.19
C GLN A 13 2.31 -4.44 -8.22
N HIS A 14 1.61 -4.21 -9.33
CA HIS A 14 0.38 -3.36 -9.35
C HIS A 14 -0.80 -4.09 -8.70
N SER A 15 -0.46 -4.86 -7.67
CA SER A 15 -1.22 -5.62 -6.71
C SER A 15 -0.40 -5.49 -5.43
N SER A 16 -1.07 -5.13 -4.35
CA SER A 16 -0.51 -5.14 -3.00
C SER A 16 -0.04 -6.57 -2.67
N ASP A 17 1.18 -6.91 -3.07
CA ASP A 17 1.80 -8.25 -2.97
C ASP A 17 2.69 -8.40 -1.73
N ALA A 18 2.53 -7.54 -0.73
CA ALA A 18 2.91 -7.91 0.62
C ALA A 18 1.71 -8.64 1.22
N PRO A 19 1.82 -9.92 1.63
CA PRO A 19 0.78 -10.52 2.45
C PRO A 19 0.59 -9.56 3.62
N LEU A 20 -0.62 -9.02 3.77
CA LEU A 20 -0.95 -8.25 4.96
C LEU A 20 -0.76 -9.21 6.12
N CYS A 21 0.39 -9.08 6.79
CA CYS A 21 0.83 -10.04 7.77
C CYS A 21 -0.19 -9.98 8.90
N SER A 22 -1.04 -10.99 9.06
CA SER A 22 -2.14 -10.98 10.04
C SER A 22 -1.63 -10.93 11.49
N SER A 23 -0.31 -10.85 11.69
CA SER A 23 0.37 -10.57 12.96
C SER A 23 -0.13 -9.28 13.62
N TRP A 24 -0.47 -8.23 12.87
CA TRP A 24 -1.02 -7.00 13.47
C TRP A 24 -2.39 -7.24 14.14
N LEU A 25 -3.18 -8.19 13.62
CA LEU A 25 -4.45 -8.58 14.23
C LEU A 25 -4.27 -9.31 15.54
N LYS A 26 -3.23 -10.14 15.67
CA LYS A 26 -2.91 -10.86 16.93
C LYS A 26 -2.75 -9.86 18.08
N GLN A 27 -2.10 -8.72 17.84
CA GLN A 27 -1.94 -7.65 18.83
C GLN A 27 -3.29 -7.03 19.23
N SER A 28 -4.13 -6.71 18.23
CA SER A 28 -5.46 -6.12 18.48
C SER A 28 -6.37 -7.07 19.25
N ILE A 29 -6.31 -8.38 19.00
CA ILE A 29 -7.18 -9.36 19.66
C ILE A 29 -6.71 -9.65 21.10
N THR A 30 -5.40 -9.56 21.36
CA THR A 30 -4.80 -10.00 22.63
C THR A 30 -4.82 -8.92 23.71
N ASP A 31 -4.44 -7.69 23.37
CA ASP A 31 -4.07 -6.69 24.39
C ASP A 31 -5.10 -5.56 24.57
N SER A 32 -5.96 -5.31 23.59
CA SER A 32 -6.92 -4.20 23.63
C SER A 32 -8.23 -4.58 22.95
N LYS A 33 -9.38 -4.40 23.59
CA LYS A 33 -10.68 -4.53 22.91
C LYS A 33 -10.89 -3.36 21.93
N ALA A 34 -10.25 -3.43 20.77
CA ALA A 34 -10.31 -2.43 19.72
C ALA A 34 -11.04 -2.99 18.50
N ASP A 35 -11.98 -2.20 17.98
CA ASP A 35 -12.67 -2.54 16.74
C ASP A 35 -11.74 -2.30 15.55
N LEU A 36 -11.78 -3.19 14.56
CA LEU A 36 -11.00 -3.05 13.33
C LEU A 36 -11.76 -2.11 12.38
N VAL A 37 -11.16 -0.98 12.03
CA VAL A 37 -11.78 -0.03 11.12
C VAL A 37 -11.09 -0.10 9.76
N PRO A 38 -11.77 -0.57 8.70
CA PRO A 38 -11.19 -0.60 7.36
C PRO A 38 -11.07 0.83 6.82
N VAL A 39 -9.86 1.18 6.38
CA VAL A 39 -9.53 2.50 5.83
C VAL A 39 -8.79 2.32 4.51
N TYR A 40 -9.23 3.05 3.48
CA TYR A 40 -8.58 3.05 2.17
C TYR A 40 -8.31 4.49 1.72
N THR A 41 -7.15 4.72 1.10
CA THR A 41 -6.74 6.05 0.63
C THR A 41 -6.55 6.03 -0.89
N PHE A 42 -7.34 6.82 -1.60
CA PHE A 42 -7.17 7.07 -3.03
C PHE A 42 -6.18 8.21 -3.28
N GLY A 43 -5.44 8.13 -4.38
CA GLY A 43 -4.52 9.19 -4.83
C GLY A 43 -3.11 9.13 -4.25
N GLU A 44 -2.81 8.13 -3.39
CA GLU A 44 -1.47 7.99 -2.79
C GLU A 44 -0.36 7.87 -3.83
N ASN A 45 -0.62 7.16 -4.93
CA ASN A 45 0.35 7.00 -6.01
C ASN A 45 0.67 8.28 -6.78
N ASP A 46 -0.15 9.33 -6.64
CA ASP A 46 0.01 10.59 -7.37
C ASP A 46 0.82 11.63 -6.58
N ILE A 47 1.20 11.35 -5.32
CA ILE A 47 1.96 12.29 -4.50
C ILE A 47 3.47 12.22 -4.75
N TYR A 48 3.97 11.11 -5.29
CA TYR A 48 5.37 10.94 -5.67
C TYR A 48 5.50 10.21 -7.00
N ARG A 49 6.40 10.66 -7.87
CA ARG A 49 6.76 9.92 -9.08
C ARG A 49 7.96 9.05 -8.80
N LEU A 50 7.81 7.73 -8.87
CA LEU A 50 8.96 6.84 -8.85
C LEU A 50 9.77 7.02 -10.14
N ILE A 51 11.06 7.32 -9.99
CA ILE A 51 11.99 7.41 -11.11
C ILE A 51 12.25 6.00 -11.61
N GLN A 52 11.92 5.77 -12.88
CA GLN A 52 12.13 4.48 -13.53
C GLN A 52 13.49 4.50 -14.23
N PHE A 53 14.40 3.63 -13.82
CA PHE A 53 15.66 3.44 -14.53
C PHE A 53 15.47 2.43 -15.66
N PRO A 54 15.92 2.74 -16.89
CA PRO A 54 15.80 1.83 -18.01
C PRO A 54 16.60 0.55 -17.77
N GLU A 55 16.09 -0.55 -18.32
CA GLU A 55 16.75 -1.86 -18.25
C GLU A 55 18.15 -1.79 -18.88
N GLY A 56 19.10 -2.48 -18.26
CA GLY A 56 20.51 -2.45 -18.70
C GLY A 56 21.28 -1.17 -18.33
N SER A 57 20.66 -0.17 -17.70
CA SER A 57 21.40 1.00 -17.20
C SER A 57 22.35 0.65 -16.04
N PHE A 58 23.46 1.38 -15.93
CA PHE A 58 24.41 1.20 -14.83
C PHE A 58 23.76 1.42 -13.46
N VAL A 59 22.90 2.42 -13.35
CA VAL A 59 22.16 2.73 -12.12
C VAL A 59 21.23 1.57 -11.73
N ARG A 60 20.52 0.96 -12.69
CA ARG A 60 19.70 -0.23 -12.43
C ARG A 60 20.52 -1.42 -11.95
N ARG A 61 21.71 -1.65 -12.52
CA ARG A 61 22.64 -2.70 -12.04
C ARG A 61 23.11 -2.46 -10.61
N LEU A 62 23.45 -1.21 -10.27
CA LEU A 62 23.80 -0.83 -8.90
C LEU A 62 22.63 -1.03 -7.93
N GLN A 63 21.42 -0.63 -8.33
CA GLN A 63 20.20 -0.81 -7.53
C GLN A 63 19.93 -2.29 -7.23
N LEU A 64 20.08 -3.16 -8.24
CA LEU A 64 19.93 -4.61 -8.08
C LEU A 64 21.03 -5.21 -7.20
N GLY A 65 22.28 -4.78 -7.35
CA GLY A 65 23.39 -5.20 -6.49
C GLY A 65 23.17 -4.80 -5.03
N PHE A 66 22.72 -3.56 -4.78
CA PHE A 66 22.38 -3.09 -3.44
C PHE A 66 21.18 -3.83 -2.84
N LYS A 67 20.15 -4.13 -3.65
CA LYS A 67 19.03 -4.97 -3.24
C LYS A 67 19.48 -6.37 -2.83
N GLN A 68 20.39 -6.99 -3.60
CA GLN A 68 20.92 -8.31 -3.25
C GLN A 68 21.73 -8.29 -1.94
N LEU A 69 22.42 -7.19 -1.66
CA LEU A 69 23.21 -7.04 -0.44
C LEU A 69 22.36 -6.74 0.80
N THR A 70 21.34 -5.88 0.68
CA THR A 70 20.61 -5.32 1.83
C THR A 70 19.17 -5.82 1.94
N GLY A 71 18.65 -6.53 0.94
CA GLY A 71 17.24 -6.90 0.82
C GLY A 71 16.31 -5.75 0.42
N LEU A 72 16.79 -4.51 0.42
CA LEU A 72 16.02 -3.31 0.10
C LEU A 72 16.53 -2.68 -1.19
N ALA A 73 15.64 -2.48 -2.16
CA ALA A 73 15.95 -1.64 -3.31
C ALA A 73 15.71 -0.17 -2.90
N PRO A 74 16.69 0.73 -2.99
CA PRO A 74 16.45 2.15 -2.80
C PRO A 74 15.63 2.67 -3.98
N SER A 75 14.44 3.19 -3.69
CA SER A 75 13.61 3.93 -4.64
C SER A 75 14.03 5.37 -4.66
N LEU A 76 14.30 5.87 -5.86
CA LEU A 76 14.40 7.31 -6.07
C LEU A 76 13.01 7.82 -6.45
N PHE A 77 12.41 8.58 -5.53
CA PHE A 77 11.15 9.28 -5.74
C PHE A 77 11.45 10.71 -6.21
N SER A 78 10.61 11.23 -7.09
CA SER A 78 10.60 12.61 -7.52
C SER A 78 9.35 13.29 -7.01
N GLY A 79 9.56 14.21 -6.07
CA GLY A 79 8.57 15.17 -5.61
C GLY A 79 8.97 16.59 -6.04
N ARG A 80 8.58 17.58 -5.24
CA ARG A 80 8.89 19.01 -5.39
C ARG A 80 10.09 19.40 -4.53
N GLY A 81 10.82 20.43 -4.96
CA GLY A 81 11.88 21.05 -4.18
C GLY A 81 11.36 21.76 -2.94
N LEU A 82 12.15 21.75 -1.86
CA LEU A 82 11.80 22.38 -0.58
C LEU A 82 11.67 23.91 -0.67
N PHE A 83 12.37 24.54 -1.62
CA PHE A 83 12.46 26.00 -1.75
C PHE A 83 12.02 26.53 -3.13
N SER A 84 11.65 25.65 -4.06
CA SER A 84 11.16 26.05 -5.39
C SER A 84 10.22 24.97 -5.94
N SER A 85 9.09 25.40 -6.51
CA SER A 85 8.12 24.50 -7.15
C SER A 85 8.64 23.85 -8.43
N THR A 86 9.72 24.37 -9.00
CA THR A 86 10.27 23.94 -10.29
C THR A 86 11.47 23.01 -10.14
N SER A 87 12.05 22.89 -8.93
CA SER A 87 13.18 21.99 -8.69
C SER A 87 12.73 20.59 -8.25
N TRP A 88 13.59 19.61 -8.54
CA TRP A 88 13.45 18.25 -8.03
C TRP A 88 13.69 18.21 -6.52
N GLY A 89 12.90 17.43 -5.79
CA GLY A 89 13.09 17.26 -4.34
C GLY A 89 12.20 16.19 -3.71
N ILE A 90 12.18 16.18 -2.39
CA ILE A 90 11.52 15.16 -1.55
C ILE A 90 10.11 15.56 -1.08
N GLN A 91 9.62 16.75 -1.42
CA GLN A 91 8.30 17.20 -0.97
C GLN A 91 7.19 16.53 -1.81
N PRO A 92 6.08 16.06 -1.23
CA PRO A 92 4.99 15.49 -2.02
C PRO A 92 4.45 16.46 -3.08
N MET A 93 4.02 15.94 -4.23
CA MET A 93 3.27 16.70 -5.21
C MET A 93 1.89 17.07 -4.66
N ALA A 94 1.35 18.20 -5.13
CA ALA A 94 -0.01 18.59 -4.80
C ALA A 94 -0.98 17.74 -5.63
N ALA A 95 -1.46 16.66 -5.03
CA ALA A 95 -2.45 15.76 -5.60
C ALA A 95 -3.60 15.54 -4.58
N PRO A 96 -4.84 15.36 -5.05
CA PRO A 96 -5.96 15.07 -4.16
C PRO A 96 -5.77 13.69 -3.50
N LEU A 97 -5.89 13.64 -2.18
CA LEU A 97 -5.93 12.41 -1.39
C LEU A 97 -7.33 12.26 -0.80
N THR A 98 -8.00 11.15 -1.09
CA THR A 98 -9.32 10.86 -0.56
C THR A 98 -9.24 9.66 0.35
N VAL A 99 -9.44 9.87 1.65
CA VAL A 99 -9.46 8.80 2.65
C VAL A 99 -10.91 8.41 2.90
N VAL A 100 -11.23 7.13 2.69
CA VAL A 100 -12.54 6.56 2.99
C VAL A 100 -12.43 5.65 4.21
N VAL A 101 -13.36 5.80 5.14
CA VAL A 101 -13.40 5.07 6.41
C VAL A 101 -14.68 4.24 6.42
N GLY A 102 -14.53 2.94 6.61
CA GLY A 102 -15.67 2.02 6.68
C GLY A 102 -16.21 1.80 8.07
N LYS A 103 -17.13 0.84 8.14
CA LYS A 103 -17.78 0.47 9.39
C LYS A 103 -16.80 -0.29 10.29
N PRO A 104 -16.76 0.01 11.61
CA PRO A 104 -15.96 -0.77 12.55
C PRO A 104 -16.41 -2.23 12.58
N ILE A 105 -15.45 -3.16 12.59
CA ILE A 105 -15.63 -4.60 12.75
C ILE A 105 -15.30 -4.93 14.21
N PRO A 106 -16.28 -5.30 15.04
CA PRO A 106 -16.04 -5.58 16.44
C PRO A 106 -15.28 -6.88 16.62
N VAL A 107 -14.23 -6.83 17.44
CA VAL A 107 -13.36 -7.98 17.70
C VAL A 107 -13.38 -8.35 19.18
N PRO A 108 -13.58 -9.63 19.53
CA PRO A 108 -13.58 -10.06 20.92
C PRO A 108 -12.14 -10.08 21.47
N LEU A 109 -11.99 -9.72 22.75
CA LEU A 109 -10.72 -9.87 23.47
C LEU A 109 -10.43 -11.36 23.69
N ARG A 110 -9.30 -11.86 23.18
CA ARG A 110 -8.85 -13.24 23.35
C ARG A 110 -7.35 -13.27 23.69
N PRO A 111 -6.97 -13.74 24.89
CA PRO A 111 -5.55 -13.77 25.31
C PRO A 111 -4.63 -14.68 24.47
N ARG A 112 -5.21 -15.66 23.77
CA ARG A 112 -4.49 -16.58 22.88
C ARG A 112 -5.37 -16.88 21.67
N PRO A 113 -5.42 -15.98 20.68
CA PRO A 113 -6.22 -16.21 19.48
C PRO A 113 -5.59 -17.32 18.65
N THR A 114 -6.42 -18.16 18.02
CA THR A 114 -5.93 -19.15 17.06
C THR A 114 -5.60 -18.47 15.73
N GLU A 115 -4.75 -19.11 14.91
CA GLU A 115 -4.46 -18.57 13.57
C GLU A 115 -5.70 -18.54 12.68
N ASP A 116 -6.60 -19.51 12.83
CA ASP A 116 -7.86 -19.55 12.08
C ASP A 116 -8.78 -18.38 12.44
N GLU A 117 -8.90 -18.03 13.72
CA GLU A 117 -9.66 -16.85 14.16
C GLU A 117 -9.06 -15.57 13.56
N VAL A 118 -7.75 -15.40 13.65
CA VAL A 118 -7.04 -14.26 13.07
C VAL A 118 -7.25 -14.15 11.55
N ASN A 119 -7.14 -15.27 10.84
CA ASN A 119 -7.36 -15.33 9.40
C ASN A 119 -8.81 -15.02 9.02
N SER A 120 -9.78 -15.44 9.83
CA SER A 120 -11.20 -15.10 9.62
C SER A 120 -11.45 -13.59 9.72
N PHE A 121 -10.90 -12.93 10.75
CA PHE A 121 -11.03 -11.48 10.90
C PHE A 121 -10.26 -10.72 9.82
N HIS A 122 -9.11 -11.25 9.41
CA HIS A 122 -8.38 -10.72 8.26
C HIS A 122 -9.23 -10.77 6.98
N ALA A 123 -9.89 -11.90 6.72
CA ALA A 123 -10.77 -12.05 5.56
C ALA A 123 -11.94 -11.05 5.59
N LEU A 124 -12.59 -10.87 6.75
CA LEU A 124 -13.64 -9.86 6.93
C LEU A 124 -13.14 -8.43 6.68
N TYR A 125 -11.94 -8.11 7.17
CA TYR A 125 -11.32 -6.82 6.95
C TYR A 125 -11.02 -6.57 5.46
N VAL A 126 -10.48 -7.58 4.77
CA VAL A 126 -10.18 -7.52 3.33
C VAL A 126 -11.45 -7.38 2.50
N GLU A 127 -12.51 -8.10 2.84
CA GLU A 127 -13.82 -7.97 2.19
C GLU A 127 -14.38 -6.55 2.35
N ALA A 128 -14.39 -6.01 3.57
CA ALA A 128 -14.84 -4.65 3.83
C ALA A 128 -14.01 -3.58 3.10
N LEU A 129 -12.70 -3.80 2.94
CA LEU A 129 -11.84 -2.93 2.11
C LEU A 129 -12.21 -2.99 0.63
N LYS A 130 -12.49 -4.18 0.09
CA LYS A 130 -12.91 -4.34 -1.32
C LYS A 130 -14.24 -3.64 -1.56
N GLU A 131 -15.20 -3.77 -0.65
CA GLU A 131 -16.48 -3.06 -0.73
C GLU A 131 -16.30 -1.54 -0.70
N LEU A 132 -15.48 -1.03 0.22
CA LEU A 132 -15.16 0.41 0.31
C LEU A 132 -14.52 0.92 -0.98
N PHE A 133 -13.58 0.15 -1.53
CA PHE A 133 -12.91 0.46 -2.78
C PHE A 133 -13.93 0.53 -3.92
N ASP A 134 -14.74 -0.52 -4.10
CA ASP A 134 -15.72 -0.60 -5.18
C ASP A 134 -16.77 0.51 -5.09
N ALA A 135 -17.18 0.89 -3.88
CA ALA A 135 -18.14 1.97 -3.68
C ALA A 135 -17.61 3.37 -4.06
N HIS A 136 -16.29 3.60 -3.96
CA HIS A 136 -15.71 4.95 -4.13
C HIS A 136 -14.77 5.09 -5.33
N LYS A 137 -14.34 4.01 -5.98
CA LYS A 137 -13.35 4.02 -7.06
C LYS A 137 -13.72 4.94 -8.22
N GLU A 138 -14.97 4.91 -8.67
CA GLU A 138 -15.42 5.75 -9.79
C GLU A 138 -15.45 7.24 -9.42
N SER A 139 -15.89 7.57 -8.20
CA SER A 139 -15.88 8.94 -7.68
C SER A 139 -14.46 9.52 -7.54
N CYS A 140 -13.47 8.63 -7.37
CA CYS A 140 -12.05 8.97 -7.27
C CYS A 140 -11.31 8.86 -8.62
N GLY A 141 -12.01 8.67 -9.74
CA GLY A 141 -11.45 8.69 -11.08
C GLY A 141 -10.83 7.37 -11.57
N LEU A 142 -11.09 6.26 -10.89
CA LEU A 142 -10.69 4.92 -11.33
C LEU A 142 -11.79 4.27 -12.19
N PRO A 143 -11.43 3.41 -13.18
CA PRO A 143 -12.42 2.73 -14.00
C PRO A 143 -13.17 1.65 -13.21
N ALA A 144 -14.44 1.42 -13.58
CA ALA A 144 -15.29 0.41 -12.95
C ALA A 144 -14.71 -1.02 -13.01
N SER A 145 -13.90 -1.32 -14.03
CA SER A 145 -13.23 -2.61 -14.20
C SER A 145 -12.05 -2.83 -13.24
N GLN A 146 -11.56 -1.79 -12.56
CA GLN A 146 -10.46 -1.92 -11.62
C GLN A 146 -10.95 -2.64 -10.36
N GLN A 147 -10.13 -3.57 -9.87
CA GLN A 147 -10.39 -4.34 -8.65
C GLN A 147 -9.22 -4.19 -7.69
N LEU A 148 -9.53 -4.24 -6.39
CA LEU A 148 -8.54 -4.25 -5.33
C LEU A 148 -8.08 -5.70 -5.07
N LEU A 149 -6.83 -5.99 -5.41
CA LEU A 149 -6.20 -7.29 -5.18
C LEU A 149 -5.37 -7.23 -3.90
N ILE A 150 -5.84 -7.95 -2.88
CA ILE A 150 -5.15 -8.15 -1.60
C ILE A 150 -4.97 -9.66 -1.45
N THR A 151 -3.72 -10.11 -1.38
CA THR A 151 -3.33 -11.53 -1.36
C THR A 151 -2.82 -11.95 0.01
#